data_AF-A0A2P5NR23-F1
#
_entry.id   AF-A0A2P5NR23-F1
#
_cell.length_a   1.000
_cell.length_b   1.000
_cell.length_c   1.000
_cell.angle_alpha   90.00
_cell.angle_beta   90.00
_cell.angle_gamma   90.00
#
_symmetry.space_group_name_H-M   'P 1'
#
loop_
_entity.id
_entity.type
_entity.pdbx_description
1 polymer ?
#
loop_
_entity_poly.entity_id
_entity_poly.type
_entity_poly.pdbx_seq_one_letter_code
_entity_poly.pdbx_strand_id
1 'polypeptide(L)'
;MRDSRWVYQAVLFMTIAAPPPGLQPEDYDKIAAAVMETARGRWFLAEYARRVRVEEDARVLAAIERLEARLEAQRALAPLEAFTLADRLMELSWSLREGGVEDFVCGKIETLSREIKGAGEFAGRGASAPVEDAPRREAPAVEPASPAVESLEPPACATQAPIAQNETGRECVLEAREARAPEPVAEPAIDPRLPPLSWLDSLPLVDRLALFS
;
A
#
# COMPACT_ATOMS: atom_id res chain seq x y z
N MET A 1 17.65 -14.79 5.20
CA MET A 1 16.44 -15.27 4.50
C MET A 1 15.25 -14.50 5.04
N ARG A 2 14.87 -13.39 4.38
CA ARG A 2 13.69 -12.59 4.76
C ARG A 2 12.46 -13.23 4.12
N ASP A 3 11.43 -13.33 4.92
CA ASP A 3 10.22 -14.12 4.69
C ASP A 3 9.38 -13.53 3.54
N SER A 4 9.59 -14.03 2.32
CA SER A 4 8.85 -13.63 1.11
C SER A 4 7.32 -13.80 1.24
N ARG A 5 6.88 -14.52 2.29
CA ARG A 5 5.48 -14.75 2.63
C ARG A 5 4.69 -13.44 2.86
N TRP A 6 5.34 -12.39 3.38
CA TRP A 6 4.69 -11.10 3.62
C TRP A 6 4.34 -10.34 2.34
N VAL A 7 5.17 -10.46 1.29
CA VAL A 7 4.94 -9.77 0.02
C VAL A 7 3.76 -10.40 -0.72
N TYR A 8 3.68 -11.73 -0.75
CA TYR A 8 2.56 -12.43 -1.39
C TYR A 8 1.23 -12.23 -0.65
N GLN A 9 1.25 -12.16 0.68
CA GLN A 9 0.03 -11.98 1.48
C GLN A 9 -0.54 -10.56 1.39
N ALA A 10 0.33 -9.55 1.19
CA ALA A 10 -0.08 -8.17 0.95
C ALA A 10 -0.70 -7.97 -0.45
N VAL A 11 -0.18 -8.66 -1.47
CA VAL A 11 -0.72 -8.59 -2.84
C VAL A 11 -2.10 -9.28 -2.93
N LEU A 12 -2.33 -10.34 -2.16
CA LEU A 12 -3.62 -11.06 -2.15
C LEU A 12 -4.79 -10.22 -1.59
N PHE A 13 -4.52 -9.20 -0.78
CA PHE A 13 -5.55 -8.33 -0.19
C PHE A 13 -6.05 -7.23 -1.14
N MET A 14 -5.44 -7.10 -2.33
CA MET A 14 -5.74 -6.07 -3.33
C MET A 14 -6.54 -6.60 -4.53
N THR A 15 -7.08 -7.81 -4.45
CA THR A 15 -7.88 -8.38 -5.53
C THR A 15 -9.29 -7.80 -5.52
N ILE A 16 -9.57 -6.87 -6.43
CA ILE A 16 -10.93 -6.54 -6.86
C ILE A 16 -11.61 -7.86 -7.21
N ALA A 17 -12.78 -8.13 -6.62
CA ALA A 17 -13.52 -9.36 -6.90
C ALA A 17 -13.67 -9.53 -8.41
N ALA A 18 -13.11 -10.62 -8.95
CA ALA A 18 -13.17 -10.88 -10.38
C ALA A 18 -14.64 -10.92 -10.83
N PRO A 19 -14.98 -10.29 -11.97
CA PRO A 19 -16.34 -10.33 -12.47
C PRO A 19 -16.77 -11.80 -12.69
N PRO A 20 -18.06 -12.12 -12.47
CA PRO A 20 -18.58 -13.46 -12.74
C PRO A 20 -18.19 -13.94 -14.14
N PRO A 21 -17.88 -15.24 -14.32
CA PRO A 21 -17.50 -15.77 -15.62
C PRO A 21 -18.58 -15.48 -16.66
N GLY A 22 -18.19 -14.87 -17.78
CA GLY A 22 -19.10 -14.46 -18.86
C GLY A 22 -19.39 -12.96 -18.93
N LEU A 23 -19.03 -12.18 -17.91
CA LEU A 23 -19.10 -10.72 -17.97
C LEU A 23 -17.83 -10.14 -18.59
N GLN A 24 -17.99 -9.38 -19.67
CA GLN A 24 -16.90 -8.64 -20.28
C GLN A 24 -16.78 -7.24 -19.65
N PRO A 25 -15.61 -6.59 -19.70
CA PRO A 25 -15.45 -5.20 -19.26
C PRO A 25 -16.49 -4.26 -19.89
N GLU A 26 -16.87 -4.50 -21.15
CA GLU A 26 -17.84 -3.70 -21.90
C GLU A 26 -19.30 -3.86 -21.40
N ASP A 27 -19.60 -4.89 -20.61
CA ASP A 27 -20.92 -5.08 -20.00
C ASP A 27 -21.11 -4.23 -18.75
N TYR A 28 -20.03 -3.68 -18.21
CA TYR A 28 -20.08 -2.81 -17.03
C TYR A 28 -21.00 -1.60 -17.25
N ASP A 29 -20.84 -0.89 -18.36
CA ASP A 29 -21.62 0.31 -18.66
C ASP A 29 -23.10 0.00 -18.86
N LYS A 30 -23.43 -1.15 -19.45
CA LYS A 30 -24.82 -1.61 -19.62
C LYS A 30 -25.48 -1.91 -18.27
N ILE A 31 -24.76 -2.56 -17.37
CA ILE A 31 -25.24 -2.85 -16.01
C ILE A 31 -25.36 -1.56 -15.21
N ALA A 32 -24.37 -0.68 -15.30
CA ALA A 32 -24.40 0.62 -14.64
C ALA A 32 -25.63 1.44 -15.10
N ALA A 33 -25.91 1.47 -16.42
CA ALA A 33 -27.09 2.11 -16.97
C ALA A 33 -28.38 1.49 -16.41
N ALA A 34 -28.52 0.17 -16.44
CA ALA A 34 -29.71 -0.53 -15.93
C ALA A 34 -29.94 -0.29 -14.43
N VAL A 35 -28.88 -0.24 -13.62
CA VAL A 35 -28.98 0.09 -12.17
C VAL A 35 -29.41 1.55 -11.99
N MET A 36 -28.85 2.47 -12.79
CA MET A 36 -29.15 3.90 -12.71
C MET A 36 -30.57 4.26 -13.15
N GLU A 37 -31.27 3.44 -13.94
CA GLU A 37 -32.67 3.65 -14.34
C GLU A 37 -33.61 3.70 -13.14
N THR A 38 -33.36 2.89 -12.11
CA THR A 38 -34.24 2.79 -10.94
C THR A 38 -33.82 3.73 -9.80
N ALA A 39 -34.79 4.26 -9.05
CA ALA A 39 -34.51 5.08 -7.86
C ALA A 39 -33.73 4.31 -6.79
N ARG A 40 -34.04 3.01 -6.62
CA ARG A 40 -33.35 2.12 -5.68
C ARG A 40 -31.90 1.89 -6.08
N GLY A 41 -31.62 1.71 -7.36
CA GLY A 41 -30.25 1.49 -7.85
C GLY A 41 -29.36 2.71 -7.69
N ARG A 42 -29.87 3.92 -7.98
CA ARG A 42 -29.14 5.17 -7.72
C ARG A 42 -28.78 5.35 -6.24
N TRP A 43 -29.73 5.08 -5.34
CA TRP A 43 -29.46 5.13 -3.90
C TRP A 43 -28.42 4.10 -3.46
N PHE A 44 -28.52 2.85 -3.96
CA PHE A 44 -27.55 1.79 -3.68
C PHE A 44 -26.14 2.17 -4.11
N LEU A 45 -25.96 2.71 -5.33
CA LEU A 45 -24.64 3.12 -5.83
C LEU A 45 -24.06 4.28 -5.03
N ALA A 46 -24.88 5.27 -4.68
CA ALA A 46 -24.44 6.39 -3.84
C ALA A 46 -23.97 5.90 -2.45
N GLU A 47 -24.74 5.01 -1.83
CA GLU A 47 -24.41 4.46 -0.52
C GLU A 47 -23.21 3.49 -0.58
N TYR A 48 -23.10 2.68 -1.63
CA TYR A 48 -21.95 1.82 -1.87
C TYR A 48 -20.68 2.65 -2.03
N ALA A 49 -20.69 3.69 -2.87
CA ALA A 49 -19.57 4.59 -3.04
C ALA A 49 -19.17 5.29 -1.73
N ARG A 50 -20.15 5.70 -0.91
CA ARG A 50 -19.89 6.29 0.41
C ARG A 50 -19.19 5.29 1.34
N ARG A 51 -19.66 4.04 1.42
CA ARG A 51 -19.04 3.00 2.28
C ARG A 51 -17.64 2.62 1.81
N VAL A 52 -17.47 2.45 0.50
CA VAL A 52 -16.18 2.16 -0.10
C VAL A 52 -15.17 3.25 0.24
N ARG A 53 -15.53 4.54 0.09
CA ARG A 53 -14.65 5.65 0.49
C ARG A 53 -14.26 5.59 1.96
N VAL A 54 -15.21 5.35 2.86
CA VAL A 54 -14.91 5.24 4.31
C VAL A 54 -13.95 4.08 4.59
N GLU A 55 -14.10 2.94 3.92
CA GLU A 55 -13.16 1.82 4.06
C GLU A 55 -11.80 2.11 3.41
N GLU A 56 -11.77 2.74 2.24
CA GLU A 56 -10.55 3.13 1.53
C GLU A 56 -9.77 4.15 2.34
N ASP A 57 -10.43 5.17 2.88
CA ASP A 57 -9.85 6.18 3.76
C ASP A 57 -9.18 5.52 4.98
N ALA A 58 -9.87 4.57 5.61
CA ALA A 58 -9.31 3.80 6.73
C ALA A 58 -8.06 2.99 6.31
N ARG A 59 -8.07 2.38 5.11
CA ARG A 59 -6.90 1.64 4.59
C ARG A 59 -5.72 2.55 4.26
N VAL A 60 -5.98 3.73 3.70
CA VAL A 60 -4.95 4.72 3.36
C VAL A 60 -4.32 5.28 4.64
N LEU A 61 -5.13 5.65 5.65
CA LEU A 61 -4.62 6.10 6.95
C LEU A 61 -3.76 5.02 7.61
N ALA A 62 -4.23 3.78 7.64
CA ALA A 62 -3.45 2.66 8.17
C ALA A 62 -2.16 2.37 7.37
N ALA A 63 -2.11 2.73 6.08
CA ALA A 63 -0.89 2.64 5.27
C ALA A 63 0.10 3.77 5.59
N ILE A 64 -0.41 4.98 5.81
CA ILE A 64 0.38 6.15 6.22
C ILE A 64 1.01 5.88 7.59
N GLU A 65 0.23 5.46 8.58
CA GLU A 65 0.75 5.14 9.93
C GLU A 65 1.87 4.09 9.88
N ARG A 66 1.71 3.05 9.05
CA ARG A 66 2.75 2.03 8.84
C ARG A 66 3.99 2.60 8.16
N LEU A 67 3.84 3.55 7.25
CA LEU A 67 4.97 4.21 6.59
C LEU A 67 5.70 5.13 7.57
N GLU A 68 4.97 5.92 8.35
CA GLU A 68 5.50 6.80 9.39
C GLU A 68 6.30 5.99 10.41
N ALA A 69 5.73 4.91 10.95
CA ALA A 69 6.44 4.03 11.89
C ALA A 69 7.74 3.45 11.31
N ARG A 70 7.76 3.10 10.02
CA ARG A 70 8.98 2.62 9.34
C ARG A 70 10.01 3.74 9.17
N LEU A 71 9.58 4.95 8.82
CA LEU A 71 10.46 6.10 8.67
C LEU A 71 11.05 6.52 10.01
N GLU A 72 10.27 6.49 11.09
CA GLU A 72 10.74 6.73 12.46
C GLU A 72 11.77 5.69 12.88
N ALA A 73 11.50 4.40 12.64
CA ALA A 73 12.46 3.35 12.92
C ALA A 73 13.77 3.52 12.12
N GLN A 74 13.70 3.89 10.84
CA GLN A 74 14.89 4.18 10.04
C GLN A 74 15.67 5.39 10.57
N ARG A 75 14.97 6.47 10.94
CA ARG A 75 15.59 7.67 11.53
C ARG A 75 16.28 7.36 12.85
N ALA A 76 15.73 6.47 13.67
CA ALA A 76 16.36 6.03 14.91
C ALA A 76 17.64 5.22 14.69
N LEU A 77 17.73 4.47 13.58
CA LEU A 77 18.90 3.65 13.24
C LEU A 77 20.04 4.46 12.59
N ALA A 78 19.72 5.52 11.83
CA ALA A 78 20.71 6.28 11.09
C ALA A 78 21.89 6.83 11.94
N PRO A 79 21.69 7.37 13.15
CA PRO A 79 22.79 7.76 14.03
C PRO A 79 23.67 6.57 14.41
N LEU A 80 23.07 5.43 14.78
CA LEU A 80 23.79 4.22 15.19
C LEU A 80 24.67 3.68 14.05
N GLU A 81 24.15 3.69 12.82
CA GLU A 81 24.90 3.31 11.62
C GLU A 81 26.06 4.28 11.35
N ALA A 82 25.84 5.60 11.51
CA ALA A 82 26.90 6.59 11.38
C ALA A 82 28.02 6.40 12.42
N PHE A 83 27.68 6.08 13.66
CA PHE A 83 28.66 5.79 14.71
C PHE A 83 29.49 4.54 14.40
N THR A 84 28.83 3.44 14.01
CA THR A 84 29.54 2.18 13.69
C THR A 84 30.47 2.34 12.49
N LEU A 85 30.05 3.08 11.45
CA LEU A 85 30.90 3.40 10.31
C LEU A 85 32.11 4.22 10.73
N ALA A 86 31.92 5.26 11.55
CA ALA A 86 33.00 6.10 12.02
C ALA A 86 34.02 5.34 12.88
N ASP A 87 33.57 4.43 13.75
CA ASP A 87 34.45 3.56 14.53
C ASP A 87 35.26 2.63 13.63
N ARG A 88 34.64 2.06 12.61
CA ARG A 88 35.35 1.22 11.65
C ARG A 88 36.39 2.01 10.85
N LEU A 89 36.10 3.26 10.48
CA LEU A 89 37.06 4.14 9.83
C LEU A 89 38.25 4.48 10.74
N MET A 90 38.02 4.62 12.05
CA MET A 90 39.10 4.86 13.02
C MET A 90 40.01 3.63 13.15
N GLU A 91 39.42 2.43 13.24
CA GLU A 91 40.16 1.16 13.27
C GLU A 91 40.99 0.96 11.99
N LEU A 92 40.42 1.30 10.83
CA LEU A 92 41.13 1.26 9.55
C LEU A 92 42.26 2.29 9.50
N SER A 93 42.05 3.52 9.97
CA SER A 93 43.12 4.54 10.06
C SER A 93 44.32 4.03 10.85
N TRP A 94 44.04 3.39 12.00
CA TRP A 94 45.09 2.79 12.82
C TRP A 94 45.84 1.66 12.09
N SER A 95 45.12 0.72 11.47
CA SER A 95 45.72 -0.38 10.70
C SER A 95 46.55 0.11 9.50
N LEU A 96 46.11 1.16 8.81
CA LEU A 96 46.85 1.75 7.69
C LEU A 96 48.17 2.39 8.15
N ARG A 97 48.16 3.00 9.34
CA ARG A 97 49.37 3.57 9.95
C ARG A 97 50.39 2.49 10.29
N GLU A 98 49.94 1.32 10.77
CA GLU A 98 50.80 0.15 10.98
C GLU A 98 51.35 -0.41 9.65
N GLY A 99 50.56 -0.32 8.57
CA GLY A 99 50.97 -0.70 7.22
C GLY A 99 51.95 0.26 6.52
N GLY A 100 52.32 1.37 7.16
CA GLY A 100 53.27 2.36 6.63
C GLY A 100 52.66 3.44 5.72
N VAL A 101 51.33 3.61 5.75
CA VAL A 101 50.66 4.72 5.03
C VAL A 101 50.97 6.06 5.70
N GLU A 102 51.08 7.12 4.89
CA GLU A 102 51.41 8.47 5.36
C GLU A 102 50.42 9.05 6.37
N ASP A 103 50.95 9.68 7.42
CA ASP A 103 50.20 10.34 8.49
C ASP A 103 49.14 11.34 8.02
N PHE A 104 49.42 12.04 6.92
CA PHE A 104 48.47 13.00 6.34
C PHE A 104 47.18 12.30 5.88
N VAL A 105 47.29 11.13 5.25
CA VAL A 105 46.14 10.37 4.75
C VAL A 105 45.32 9.81 5.91
N CYS A 106 45.98 9.23 6.92
CA CYS A 106 45.32 8.76 8.14
C CYS A 106 44.60 9.91 8.87
N GLY A 107 45.23 11.08 8.98
CA GLY A 107 44.61 12.27 9.57
C GLY A 107 43.36 12.77 8.81
N LYS A 108 43.31 12.59 7.48
CA LYS A 108 42.10 12.87 6.69
C LYS A 108 40.97 11.90 7.00
N ILE A 109 41.26 10.59 7.11
CA ILE A 109 40.28 9.56 7.47
C ILE A 109 39.68 9.84 8.86
N GLU A 110 40.52 10.18 9.83
CA GLU A 110 40.08 10.52 11.18
C GLU A 110 39.20 11.78 11.22
N THR A 111 39.51 12.76 10.37
CA THR A 111 38.71 13.98 10.26
C THR A 111 37.33 13.68 9.69
N LEU A 112 37.25 12.92 8.60
CA LEU A 112 35.98 12.48 8.03
C LEU A 112 35.17 11.61 9.00
N SER A 113 35.83 10.71 9.75
CA SER A 113 35.17 9.90 10.78
C SER A 113 34.52 10.75 11.88
N ARG A 114 35.21 11.82 12.34
CA ARG A 114 34.64 12.79 13.29
C ARG A 114 33.46 13.58 12.72
N GLU A 115 33.54 13.99 11.46
CA GLU A 115 32.44 14.68 10.77
C GLU A 115 31.20 13.78 10.64
N ILE A 116 31.37 12.50 10.32
CA ILE A 116 30.29 11.51 10.23
C ILE A 116 29.60 11.32 11.59
N LYS A 117 30.37 11.20 12.69
CA LYS A 117 29.78 11.13 14.06
C LYS A 117 28.99 12.38 14.39
N GLY A 118 29.54 13.55 14.09
CA GLY A 118 28.88 14.83 14.31
C GLY A 118 27.54 14.90 13.58
N ALA A 119 27.50 14.51 12.30
CA ALA A 119 26.27 14.47 11.51
C ALA A 119 25.21 13.51 12.11
N GLY A 120 25.62 12.35 12.62
CA GLY A 120 24.76 11.39 13.32
C GLY A 120 24.12 11.95 14.60
N GLU A 121 24.87 12.73 15.40
CA GLU A 121 24.35 13.38 16.60
C GLU A 121 23.30 14.46 16.31
N PHE A 122 23.48 15.24 15.24
CA PHE A 122 22.50 16.23 14.81
C PHE A 122 21.21 15.58 14.28
N ALA A 123 21.34 14.47 13.52
CA ALA A 123 20.20 13.71 13.04
C ALA A 123 19.40 13.06 14.19
N GLY A 124 20.07 12.54 15.23
CA GLY A 124 19.42 11.94 16.39
C GLY A 124 18.63 12.93 17.26
N ARG A 125 19.09 14.18 17.41
CA ARG A 125 18.38 15.24 18.14
C ARG A 125 17.10 15.72 17.46
N GLY A 126 17.03 15.66 16.13
CA GLY A 126 15.83 16.02 15.37
C GLY A 126 14.69 15.01 15.45
N ALA A 127 14.97 13.77 15.88
CA ALA A 127 14.00 12.67 15.91
C ALA A 127 13.14 12.62 17.19
N SER A 128 13.46 13.41 18.23
CA SER A 128 12.75 13.37 19.53
C SER A 128 11.82 14.57 19.78
N ALA A 129 11.59 15.44 18.80
CA ALA A 129 10.62 16.50 18.95
C ALA A 129 9.20 15.90 18.81
N PRO A 130 8.34 15.98 19.83
CA PRO A 130 6.94 15.64 19.66
C PRO A 130 6.38 16.57 18.60
N VAL A 131 5.77 16.02 17.55
CA VAL A 131 4.84 16.79 16.74
C VAL A 131 3.73 17.19 17.69
N GLU A 132 3.74 18.44 18.17
CA GLU A 132 2.59 18.97 18.90
C GLU A 132 1.37 18.83 18.00
N ASP A 133 0.37 18.10 18.51
CA ASP A 133 -0.89 17.82 17.87
C ASP A 133 -1.51 19.16 17.46
N ALA A 134 -1.34 19.54 16.19
CA ALA A 134 -1.92 20.75 15.66
C ALA A 134 -3.44 20.66 15.93
N PRO A 135 -4.08 21.70 16.47
CA PRO A 135 -5.49 21.64 16.79
C PRO A 135 -6.23 21.19 15.53
N ARG A 136 -6.88 20.03 15.63
CA ARG A 136 -7.75 19.46 14.61
C ARG A 136 -8.65 20.61 14.15
N ARG A 137 -8.36 21.19 12.99
CA ARG A 137 -9.33 22.08 12.35
C ARG A 137 -10.50 21.17 12.07
N GLU A 138 -11.56 21.31 12.85
CA GLU A 138 -12.86 20.74 12.53
C GLU A 138 -13.11 21.08 11.08
N ALA A 139 -13.13 20.05 10.23
CA ALA A 139 -13.50 20.22 8.84
C ALA A 139 -14.86 20.94 8.86
N PRO A 140 -15.03 22.03 8.09
CA PRO A 140 -16.33 22.67 8.00
C PRO A 140 -17.33 21.58 7.64
N ALA A 141 -18.42 21.49 8.42
CA ALA A 141 -19.50 20.58 8.15
C ALA A 141 -19.97 20.85 6.72
N VAL A 142 -19.56 20.00 5.78
CA VAL A 142 -20.18 19.95 4.47
C VAL A 142 -21.55 19.36 4.76
N GLU A 143 -22.55 20.22 4.86
CA GLU A 143 -23.93 19.79 4.90
C GLU A 143 -24.13 18.80 3.75
N PRO A 144 -24.67 17.59 4.00
CA PRO A 144 -25.03 16.72 2.91
C PRO A 144 -26.10 17.47 2.13
N ALA A 145 -25.76 17.91 0.91
CA ALA A 145 -26.73 18.36 -0.07
C ALA A 145 -27.57 17.13 -0.46
N SER A 146 -28.51 16.77 0.41
CA SER A 146 -29.64 15.92 0.09
C SER A 146 -30.48 16.70 -0.93
N PRO A 147 -30.66 16.23 -2.17
CA PRO A 147 -31.78 16.73 -2.93
C PRO A 147 -33.04 16.34 -2.15
N ALA A 148 -33.86 17.34 -1.82
CA ALA A 148 -35.12 17.17 -1.13
C ALA A 148 -35.94 16.07 -1.81
N VAL A 149 -36.07 14.92 -1.15
CA VAL A 149 -37.06 13.91 -1.51
C VAL A 149 -38.34 14.38 -0.86
N GLU A 150 -39.17 15.04 -1.66
CA GLU A 150 -40.55 15.37 -1.35
C GLU A 150 -41.29 14.09 -0.93
N SER A 151 -41.88 14.13 0.26
CA SER A 151 -42.61 13.04 0.89
C SER A 151 -43.76 12.55 -0.01
N LEU A 152 -43.56 11.45 -0.72
CA LEU A 152 -44.63 10.63 -1.25
C LEU A 152 -44.81 9.41 -0.35
N GLU A 153 -46.00 9.33 0.25
CA GLU A 153 -46.44 8.26 1.14
C GLU A 153 -46.17 6.86 0.54
N PRO A 154 -45.78 5.88 1.37
CA PRO A 154 -45.59 4.51 0.89
C PRO A 154 -46.94 3.87 0.54
N PRO A 155 -47.15 3.29 -0.66
CA PRO A 155 -48.28 2.41 -0.86
C PRO A 155 -48.12 1.15 0.00
N ALA A 156 -49.24 0.75 0.57
CA ALA A 156 -49.40 -0.31 1.55
C ALA A 156 -48.61 -1.59 1.22
N CYS A 157 -48.00 -2.11 2.28
CA CYS A 157 -47.41 -3.43 2.41
C CYS A 157 -48.24 -4.50 1.66
N ALA A 158 -47.75 -4.96 0.51
CA ALA A 158 -48.22 -6.18 -0.11
C ALA A 158 -47.51 -7.37 0.57
N THR A 159 -48.33 -8.15 1.26
CA THR A 159 -48.10 -9.40 1.95
C THR A 159 -47.00 -10.28 1.35
N GLN A 160 -46.15 -10.79 2.24
CA GLN A 160 -45.14 -11.82 1.99
C GLN A 160 -45.73 -13.03 1.22
N ALA A 161 -45.09 -13.41 0.12
CA ALA A 161 -45.25 -14.73 -0.47
C ALA A 161 -44.27 -15.70 0.24
N PRO A 162 -44.68 -16.92 0.60
CA PRO A 162 -43.81 -17.87 1.27
C PRO A 162 -42.72 -18.36 0.31
N ILE A 163 -41.48 -18.38 0.78
CA ILE A 163 -40.38 -19.11 0.13
C ILE A 163 -40.73 -20.59 0.21
N ALA A 164 -41.18 -21.16 -0.91
CA ALA A 164 -41.41 -22.58 -1.04
C ALA A 164 -40.07 -23.31 -0.94
N GLN A 165 -39.89 -24.06 0.15
CA GLN A 165 -38.92 -25.14 0.23
C GLN A 165 -39.39 -26.25 -0.73
N ASN A 166 -38.72 -26.40 -1.87
CA ASN A 166 -38.86 -27.59 -2.70
C ASN A 166 -37.52 -28.33 -2.76
N GLU A 167 -37.25 -29.06 -1.67
CA GLU A 167 -36.46 -30.28 -1.74
C GLU A 167 -37.27 -31.31 -2.52
N THR A 168 -36.88 -31.63 -3.76
CA THR A 168 -37.20 -32.92 -4.37
C THR A 168 -36.33 -33.18 -5.60
N GLY A 169 -35.37 -34.09 -5.40
CA GLY A 169 -34.94 -35.13 -6.34
C GLY A 169 -34.85 -34.77 -7.82
N ARG A 170 -33.65 -34.36 -8.24
CA ARG A 170 -33.10 -34.79 -9.52
C ARG A 170 -31.72 -35.38 -9.27
N GLU A 171 -31.65 -36.70 -9.33
CA GLU A 171 -30.40 -37.44 -9.57
C GLU A 171 -29.72 -36.81 -10.79
N CYS A 172 -28.55 -36.23 -10.59
CA CYS A 172 -27.63 -35.91 -11.66
C CYS A 172 -26.35 -36.69 -11.36
N VAL A 173 -26.14 -37.71 -12.19
CA VAL A 173 -25.02 -38.64 -12.19
C VAL A 173 -23.72 -37.87 -11.99
N LEU A 174 -22.96 -38.26 -10.96
CA LEU A 174 -21.57 -37.89 -10.79
C LEU A 174 -20.77 -38.51 -11.94
N GLU A 175 -20.71 -37.85 -13.08
CA GLU A 175 -19.59 -38.08 -13.99
C GLU A 175 -18.34 -37.51 -13.32
N ALA A 176 -17.40 -38.41 -13.05
CA ALA A 176 -16.07 -38.06 -12.61
C ALA A 176 -15.46 -37.10 -13.65
N ARG A 177 -15.43 -35.80 -13.32
CA ARG A 177 -14.58 -34.85 -14.03
C ARG A 177 -13.14 -35.29 -13.80
N GLU A 178 -12.61 -35.96 -14.80
CA GLU A 178 -11.20 -36.25 -14.95
C GLU A 178 -10.41 -34.95 -14.71
N ALA A 179 -9.53 -35.00 -13.72
CA ALA A 179 -8.72 -33.86 -13.30
C ALA A 179 -7.82 -33.47 -14.48
N ARG A 180 -8.23 -32.46 -15.24
CA ARG A 180 -7.38 -31.85 -16.26
C ARG A 180 -6.16 -31.28 -15.55
N ALA A 181 -4.99 -31.83 -15.87
CA ALA A 181 -3.71 -31.40 -15.35
C ALA A 181 -3.58 -29.86 -15.47
N PRO A 182 -2.96 -29.18 -14.48
CA PRO A 182 -2.73 -27.75 -14.58
C PRO A 182 -1.90 -27.46 -15.82
N GLU A 183 -2.48 -26.71 -16.76
CA GLU A 183 -1.72 -26.12 -17.87
C GLU A 183 -0.55 -25.33 -17.25
N PRO A 184 0.66 -25.39 -17.81
CA PRO A 184 1.81 -24.68 -17.26
C PRO A 184 1.48 -23.20 -17.20
N VAL A 185 1.44 -22.65 -15.98
CA VAL A 185 1.29 -21.22 -15.73
C VAL A 185 2.42 -20.54 -16.49
N ALA A 186 2.09 -19.84 -17.57
CA ALA A 186 3.07 -19.06 -18.31
C ALA A 186 3.73 -18.09 -17.32
N GLU A 187 5.06 -18.15 -17.23
CA GLU A 187 5.83 -17.19 -16.45
C GLU A 187 5.39 -15.77 -16.84
N PRO A 188 5.18 -14.85 -15.89
CA PRO A 188 4.82 -13.49 -16.22
C PRO A 188 5.94 -12.93 -17.10
N ALA A 189 5.61 -12.65 -18.36
CA ALA A 189 6.55 -12.06 -19.31
C ALA A 189 7.06 -10.75 -18.70
N ILE A 190 8.34 -10.71 -18.34
CA ILE A 190 9.01 -9.52 -17.84
C ILE A 190 8.88 -8.46 -18.93
N ASP A 191 8.22 -7.34 -18.65
CA ASP A 191 8.09 -6.25 -19.62
C ASP A 191 9.50 -5.84 -20.09
N PRO A 192 9.81 -5.92 -21.39
CA PRO A 192 11.15 -5.66 -21.92
C PRO A 192 11.64 -4.23 -21.66
N ARG A 193 10.78 -3.33 -21.18
CA ARG A 193 11.14 -1.96 -20.77
C ARG A 193 11.68 -1.85 -19.34
N LEU A 194 11.52 -2.89 -18.50
CA LEU A 194 11.97 -2.89 -17.10
C LEU A 194 13.49 -3.10 -16.90
N PRO A 195 14.19 -3.97 -17.66
CA PRO A 195 15.63 -4.18 -17.47
C PRO A 195 16.48 -2.90 -17.60
N PRO A 196 16.21 -1.99 -18.55
CA PRO A 196 16.89 -0.69 -18.65
C PRO A 196 16.62 0.26 -17.48
N LEU A 197 15.64 0.00 -16.62
CA LEU A 197 15.28 0.84 -15.48
C LEU A 197 15.82 0.28 -14.15
N SER A 198 16.44 -0.89 -14.16
CA SER A 198 17.05 -1.51 -12.96
C SER A 198 18.12 -0.66 -12.28
N TRP A 199 18.76 0.28 -12.99
CA TRP A 199 19.71 1.22 -12.39
C TRP A 199 19.04 2.21 -11.43
N LEU A 200 17.74 2.51 -11.58
CA LEU A 200 17.00 3.36 -10.65
C LEU A 200 16.96 2.74 -9.24
N ASP A 201 17.03 1.41 -9.13
CA ASP A 201 17.05 0.72 -7.85
C ASP A 201 18.33 0.97 -7.05
N SER A 202 19.42 1.34 -7.72
CA SER A 202 20.71 1.69 -7.10
C SER A 202 20.80 3.14 -6.63
N LEU A 203 19.83 3.99 -6.99
CA LEU A 203 19.82 5.40 -6.58
C LEU A 203 19.19 5.60 -5.19
N PRO A 204 19.71 6.57 -4.41
CA PRO A 204 19.03 7.12 -3.24
C PRO A 204 17.60 7.58 -3.59
N LEU A 205 16.67 7.43 -2.65
CA LEU A 205 15.24 7.72 -2.86
C LEU A 205 14.98 9.15 -3.36
N VAL A 206 15.76 10.12 -2.88
CA VAL A 206 15.64 11.54 -3.25
C VAL A 206 15.97 11.75 -4.73
N ASP A 207 17.05 11.16 -5.21
CA ASP A 207 17.49 11.28 -6.61
C ASP A 207 16.51 10.60 -7.57
N ARG A 208 15.89 9.50 -7.12
CA ARG A 208 14.88 8.78 -7.90
C ARG A 208 13.60 9.59 -8.09
N LEU A 209 13.16 10.30 -7.05
CA LEU A 209 11.96 11.14 -7.09
C LEU A 209 12.16 12.41 -7.92
N ALA A 210 13.38 12.96 -7.93
CA ALA A 210 13.74 14.14 -8.72
C ALA A 210 13.67 13.92 -10.24
N LEU A 211 13.66 12.67 -10.73
CA LEU A 211 13.53 12.36 -12.15
C LEU A 211 12.08 12.50 -12.68
N PHE A 212 11.09 12.67 -11.80
CA PHE A 212 9.66 12.73 -12.14
C PHE A 212 9.00 14.08 -11.79
N SER A 213 9.79 15.07 -11.35
CA SER A 213 9.37 16.45 -11.10
C SER A 213 9.73 17.35 -12.27
#